data_AF-A0A2E4WLP4-F1
#
_entry.id   AF-A0A2E4WLP4-F1
#
_cell.length_a   1.000
_cell.length_b   1.000
_cell.length_c   1.000
_cell.angle_alpha   90.00
_cell.angle_beta   90.00
_cell.angle_gamma   90.00
#
_symmetry.space_group_name_H-M   'P 1'
#
loop_
_entity.id
_entity.type
_entity.pdbx_description
1 polymer ?
#
loop_
_entity_poly.entity_id
_entity_poly.type
_entity_poly.pdbx_seq_one_letter_code
_entity_poly.pdbx_strand_id
1 'polypeptide(L)'
;MFKKLLPCAFVLSGLMAGHAHAEFVKMDWKTEGDSLAVIDTDTNLEWMSLTQTDGMSIADVQAELALGADGKFEGWRLPTGAEVEAMMQNMYGSRIVEGNSNAHWNSKQTGIYSPFASAFGWTYTYKKTSYPAKYEYRSYALYTDESGEIMMSGVRYLNAPKPTQSQYRVYDTWLYEDHASDSYTEDFGSGYYGVFLVSDGGFTIDSPDKNSTSDVPVPLIAAFPLLGLMALRRRK
;
A
#
# COMPACT_ATOMS: atom_id res chain seq x y z
N MET A 1 -11.02 64.28 20.25
CA MET A 1 -12.16 63.69 19.52
C MET A 1 -11.70 62.42 18.82
N PHE A 2 -12.39 61.33 19.18
CA PHE A 2 -12.47 59.98 18.62
C PHE A 2 -11.84 59.60 17.25
N LYS A 3 -11.16 58.43 17.27
CA LYS A 3 -11.13 57.28 16.31
C LYS A 3 -10.53 57.55 14.91
N LYS A 4 -9.67 56.69 14.35
CA LYS A 4 -9.91 55.30 13.87
C LYS A 4 -8.53 54.63 13.60
N LEU A 5 -8.20 53.49 14.23
CA LEU A 5 -8.26 52.09 13.75
C LEU A 5 -7.20 51.68 12.69
N LEU A 6 -6.30 50.77 13.11
CA LEU A 6 -5.39 49.94 12.30
C LEU A 6 -6.16 49.00 11.34
N PRO A 7 -5.48 48.40 10.35
CA PRO A 7 -5.18 46.97 10.52
C PRO A 7 -3.75 46.56 10.11
N CYS A 8 -3.16 45.71 10.95
CA CYS A 8 -2.06 44.81 10.62
C CYS A 8 -2.54 43.82 9.54
N ALA A 9 -1.78 43.68 8.45
CA ALA A 9 -1.91 42.53 7.55
C ALA A 9 -0.78 41.55 7.86
N PHE A 10 -1.07 40.58 8.72
CA PHE A 10 -0.31 39.33 8.81
C PHE A 10 -0.63 38.52 7.56
N VAL A 11 0.31 38.38 6.63
CA VAL A 11 0.19 37.42 5.52
C VAL A 11 0.54 36.05 6.09
N LEU A 12 -0.50 35.32 6.50
CA LEU A 12 -0.43 33.90 6.84
C LEU A 12 -0.38 33.11 5.52
N SER A 13 0.82 32.81 5.04
CA SER A 13 0.99 31.81 3.98
C SER A 13 0.69 30.44 4.59
N GLY A 14 -0.58 30.04 4.51
CA GLY A 14 -1.03 28.72 4.92
C GLY A 14 -0.27 27.63 4.18
N LEU A 15 0.45 26.82 4.96
CA LEU A 15 0.89 25.48 4.57
C LEU A 15 -0.36 24.70 4.13
N MET A 16 -0.61 24.64 2.83
CA MET A 16 -1.44 23.59 2.25
C MET A 16 -0.57 22.32 2.25
N ALA A 17 -0.33 21.76 3.44
CA ALA A 17 0.00 20.35 3.56
C ALA A 17 -1.27 19.59 3.21
N GLY A 18 -1.51 19.41 1.91
CA GLY A 18 -2.48 18.44 1.44
C GLY A 18 -2.11 17.10 2.07
N HIS A 19 -3.09 16.43 2.67
CA HIS A 19 -2.91 15.05 3.07
C HIS A 19 -2.76 14.28 1.76
N ALA A 20 -1.52 13.98 1.34
CA ALA A 20 -1.31 12.97 0.32
C ALA A 20 -1.92 11.68 0.87
N HIS A 21 -2.98 11.20 0.24
CA HIS A 21 -3.45 9.85 0.53
C HIS A 21 -2.42 8.94 -0.13
N ALA A 22 -1.88 7.97 0.62
CA ALA A 22 -0.95 6.97 0.08
C ALA A 22 -1.44 6.49 -1.29
N GLU A 23 -0.61 6.64 -2.32
CA GLU A 23 -0.94 6.19 -3.66
C GLU A 23 -0.25 4.85 -3.90
N PHE A 24 -1.06 3.82 -4.16
CA PHE A 24 -0.57 2.53 -4.60
C PHE A 24 -0.55 2.52 -6.12
N VAL A 25 0.63 2.70 -6.70
CA VAL A 25 0.81 2.84 -8.16
C VAL A 25 1.32 1.53 -8.73
N LYS A 26 0.62 1.01 -9.74
CA LYS A 26 1.05 -0.21 -10.45
C LYS A 26 2.37 0.01 -11.17
N MET A 27 3.24 -0.99 -11.10
CA MET A 27 4.53 -1.00 -11.76
C MET A 27 4.77 -2.32 -12.48
N ASP A 28 5.61 -2.25 -13.50
CA ASP A 28 6.05 -3.42 -14.26
C ASP A 28 7.30 -4.04 -13.65
N TRP A 29 7.34 -5.36 -13.54
CA TRP A 29 8.46 -6.07 -12.92
C TRP A 29 9.44 -6.65 -13.94
N LYS A 30 8.99 -7.57 -14.79
CA LYS A 30 9.86 -8.30 -15.74
C LYS A 30 9.66 -7.84 -17.17
N THR A 31 8.44 -7.46 -17.52
CA THR A 31 8.07 -7.03 -18.88
C THR A 31 7.20 -5.79 -18.81
N GLU A 32 7.44 -4.84 -19.70
CA GLU A 32 6.59 -3.66 -19.87
C GLU A 32 5.11 -4.09 -20.07
N GLY A 33 4.22 -3.52 -19.28
CA GLY A 33 2.79 -3.80 -19.21
C GLY A 33 2.38 -5.01 -18.35
N ASP A 34 3.29 -5.66 -17.62
CA ASP A 34 2.95 -6.84 -16.79
C ASP A 34 2.21 -6.48 -15.49
N SER A 35 2.39 -5.25 -14.98
CA SER A 35 1.74 -4.75 -13.75
C SER A 35 1.87 -5.70 -12.54
N LEU A 36 2.99 -6.44 -12.46
CA LEU A 36 3.23 -7.48 -11.45
C LEU A 36 3.79 -6.95 -10.12
N ALA A 37 3.96 -5.63 -9.99
CA ALA A 37 4.33 -4.97 -8.75
C ALA A 37 3.45 -3.74 -8.49
N VAL A 38 3.53 -3.19 -7.28
CA VAL A 38 2.90 -1.94 -6.88
C VAL A 38 3.83 -1.19 -5.94
N ILE A 39 4.01 0.12 -6.13
CA ILE A 39 4.74 0.96 -5.18
C ILE A 39 3.77 1.61 -4.21
N ASP A 40 4.11 1.57 -2.93
CA ASP A 40 3.54 2.45 -1.91
C ASP A 40 4.38 3.75 -1.89
N THR A 41 3.81 4.85 -2.37
CA THR A 41 4.53 6.14 -2.48
C THR A 41 4.89 6.75 -1.13
N ASP A 42 4.28 6.31 -0.03
CA ASP A 42 4.53 6.86 1.30
C ASP A 42 5.77 6.21 1.93
N THR A 43 5.94 4.90 1.73
CA THR A 43 7.09 4.13 2.25
C THR A 43 8.21 3.97 1.22
N ASN A 44 7.93 4.22 -0.06
CA ASN A 44 8.79 3.86 -1.21
C ASN A 44 9.14 2.37 -1.27
N LEU A 45 8.28 1.52 -0.69
CA LEU A 45 8.40 0.08 -0.80
C LEU A 45 7.63 -0.43 -2.00
N GLU A 46 8.23 -1.37 -2.72
CA GLU A 46 7.60 -2.06 -3.83
C GLU A 46 7.06 -3.39 -3.32
N TRP A 47 5.82 -3.70 -3.68
CA TRP A 47 5.14 -4.91 -3.26
C TRP A 47 4.81 -5.78 -4.47
N MET A 48 5.06 -7.08 -4.35
CA MET A 48 4.76 -8.02 -5.43
C MET A 48 3.25 -8.28 -5.51
N SER A 49 2.74 -8.43 -6.73
CA SER A 49 1.38 -8.96 -6.92
C SER A 49 1.26 -10.34 -6.29
N LEU A 50 0.20 -10.54 -5.51
CA LEU A 50 -0.08 -11.83 -4.87
C LEU A 50 -0.35 -12.95 -5.88
N THR A 51 -0.71 -12.62 -7.12
CA THR A 51 -0.82 -13.58 -8.23
C THR A 51 0.49 -14.28 -8.58
N GLN A 52 1.63 -13.80 -8.08
CA GLN A 52 2.93 -14.44 -8.26
C GLN A 52 3.27 -15.45 -7.16
N THR A 53 2.53 -15.42 -6.05
CA THR A 53 2.75 -16.24 -4.85
C THR A 53 1.51 -17.03 -4.46
N ASP A 54 0.44 -16.99 -5.27
CA ASP A 54 -0.82 -17.62 -4.93
C ASP A 54 -0.68 -19.14 -4.83
N GLY A 55 -1.23 -19.72 -3.77
CA GLY A 55 -1.09 -21.14 -3.47
C GLY A 55 0.25 -21.57 -2.86
N MET A 56 1.24 -20.69 -2.80
CA MET A 56 2.54 -20.98 -2.16
C MET A 56 2.44 -20.84 -0.64
N SER A 57 3.23 -21.63 0.07
CA SER A 57 3.49 -21.45 1.51
C SER A 57 4.64 -20.45 1.74
N ILE A 58 4.81 -19.99 3.00
CA ILE A 58 5.98 -19.16 3.35
C ILE A 58 7.27 -19.95 3.13
N ALA A 59 7.28 -21.25 3.46
CA ALA A 59 8.42 -22.13 3.24
C ALA A 59 8.79 -22.26 1.75
N ASP A 60 7.80 -22.38 0.85
CA ASP A 60 8.05 -22.43 -0.60
C ASP A 60 8.68 -21.12 -1.10
N VAL A 61 8.18 -19.97 -0.62
CA VAL A 61 8.72 -18.66 -0.98
C VAL A 61 10.13 -18.47 -0.43
N GLN A 62 10.39 -18.87 0.82
CA GLN A 62 11.74 -18.83 1.40
C GLN A 62 12.73 -19.71 0.62
N ALA A 63 12.29 -20.88 0.16
CA ALA A 63 13.13 -21.75 -0.66
C ALA A 63 13.52 -21.08 -1.99
N GLU A 64 12.57 -20.41 -2.66
CA GLU A 64 12.84 -19.64 -3.87
C GLU A 64 13.77 -18.44 -3.61
N LEU A 65 13.58 -17.71 -2.51
CA LEU A 65 14.45 -16.60 -2.12
C LEU A 65 15.88 -17.06 -1.82
N ALA A 66 16.04 -18.25 -1.23
CA ALA A 66 17.34 -18.82 -0.92
C ALA A 66 18.19 -19.17 -2.16
N LEU A 67 17.56 -19.29 -3.34
CA LEU A 67 18.26 -19.48 -4.61
C LEU A 67 18.91 -18.19 -5.14
N GLY A 68 18.57 -17.03 -4.59
CA GLY A 68 19.14 -15.74 -5.00
C GLY A 68 18.85 -15.45 -6.48
N ALA A 69 19.91 -15.24 -7.28
CA ALA A 69 19.80 -14.90 -8.70
C ALA A 69 19.20 -16.01 -9.59
N ASP A 70 19.23 -17.27 -9.11
CA ASP A 70 18.60 -18.38 -9.81
C ASP A 70 17.13 -18.59 -9.37
N GLY A 71 16.67 -17.85 -8.36
CA GLY A 71 15.34 -17.95 -7.79
C GLY A 71 14.28 -17.12 -8.51
N LYS A 72 13.01 -17.53 -8.41
CA LYS A 72 11.90 -16.81 -9.04
C LYS A 72 11.78 -15.36 -8.58
N PHE A 73 12.17 -15.10 -7.33
CA PHE A 73 11.92 -13.86 -6.59
C PHE A 73 13.21 -13.07 -6.28
N GLU A 74 14.22 -13.13 -7.16
CA GLU A 74 15.41 -12.30 -7.04
C GLU A 74 15.03 -10.81 -6.81
N GLY A 75 15.66 -10.18 -5.83
CA GLY A 75 15.44 -8.77 -5.48
C GLY A 75 14.28 -8.50 -4.52
N TRP A 76 13.54 -9.54 -4.14
CA TRP A 76 12.48 -9.47 -3.16
C TRP A 76 12.91 -10.07 -1.83
N ARG A 77 12.17 -9.74 -0.77
CA ARG A 77 12.30 -10.32 0.56
C ARG A 77 10.92 -10.47 1.20
N LEU A 78 10.84 -11.29 2.23
CA LEU A 78 9.69 -11.27 3.12
C LEU A 78 9.63 -9.89 3.82
N PRO A 79 8.43 -9.28 3.95
CA PRO A 79 8.27 -8.06 4.73
C PRO A 79 8.33 -8.36 6.23
N THR A 80 8.57 -7.32 7.04
CA THR A 80 8.29 -7.38 8.48
C THR A 80 6.80 -7.17 8.76
N GLY A 81 6.34 -7.51 9.97
CA GLY A 81 4.97 -7.23 10.41
C GLY A 81 4.64 -5.74 10.33
N ALA A 82 5.53 -4.89 10.84
CA ALA A 82 5.41 -3.43 10.81
C ALA A 82 5.32 -2.85 9.39
N GLU A 83 5.97 -3.45 8.39
CA GLU A 83 5.84 -3.03 6.99
C GLU A 83 4.45 -3.35 6.42
N VAL A 84 3.90 -4.51 6.77
CA VAL A 84 2.54 -4.89 6.38
C VAL A 84 1.51 -4.01 7.09
N GLU A 85 1.68 -3.76 8.39
CA GLU A 85 0.84 -2.85 9.17
C GLU A 85 0.86 -1.44 8.55
N ALA A 86 2.04 -0.89 8.26
CA ALA A 86 2.17 0.41 7.62
C ALA A 86 1.47 0.46 6.26
N MET A 87 1.64 -0.58 5.43
CA MET A 87 0.97 -0.69 4.13
C MET A 87 -0.56 -0.71 4.27
N MET A 88 -1.10 -1.47 5.25
CA MET A 88 -2.53 -1.52 5.54
C MET A 88 -3.06 -0.18 6.06
N GLN A 89 -2.33 0.48 6.95
CA GLN A 89 -2.65 1.82 7.47
C GLN A 89 -2.60 2.89 6.36
N ASN A 90 -1.63 2.83 5.46
CA ASN A 90 -1.52 3.72 4.31
C ASN A 90 -2.74 3.57 3.38
N MET A 91 -3.19 2.33 3.13
CA MET A 91 -4.33 2.08 2.27
C MET A 91 -5.68 2.40 2.93
N TYR A 92 -5.82 2.13 4.23
CA TYR A 92 -7.11 2.12 4.90
C TYR A 92 -7.29 3.11 6.04
N GLY A 93 -6.22 3.68 6.57
CA GLY A 93 -6.23 4.49 7.77
C GLY A 93 -6.90 3.76 8.94
N SER A 94 -7.66 4.48 9.75
CA SER A 94 -8.33 3.96 10.95
C SER A 94 -9.61 3.15 10.67
N ARG A 95 -9.69 2.42 9.56
CA ARG A 95 -10.89 1.62 9.21
C ARG A 95 -11.00 0.33 10.02
N ILE A 96 -9.89 -0.10 10.61
CA ILE A 96 -9.83 -1.20 11.56
C ILE A 96 -9.70 -0.56 12.95
N VAL A 97 -10.55 -1.02 13.87
CA VAL A 97 -10.58 -0.49 15.24
C VAL A 97 -9.52 -1.21 16.04
N GLU A 98 -8.77 -0.46 16.84
CA GLU A 98 -7.76 -0.99 17.76
C GLU A 98 -8.34 -2.18 18.58
N GLY A 99 -7.62 -3.30 18.57
CA GLY A 99 -8.02 -4.54 19.23
C GLY A 99 -8.86 -5.51 18.37
N ASN A 100 -9.19 -5.16 17.13
CA ASN A 100 -9.79 -6.08 16.16
C ASN A 100 -8.82 -6.34 14.99
N SER A 101 -8.61 -7.60 14.63
CA SER A 101 -7.84 -7.99 13.42
C SER A 101 -8.67 -8.02 12.13
N ASN A 102 -9.93 -7.59 12.20
CA ASN A 102 -10.77 -7.48 11.01
C ASN A 102 -11.92 -6.48 11.17
N ALA A 103 -12.46 -6.08 10.04
CA ALA A 103 -13.72 -5.36 9.91
C ALA A 103 -14.64 -6.06 8.90
N HIS A 104 -15.92 -6.16 9.24
CA HIS A 104 -16.95 -6.82 8.43
C HIS A 104 -18.15 -5.91 8.16
N TRP A 105 -18.60 -5.93 6.90
CA TRP A 105 -19.82 -5.25 6.48
C TRP A 105 -20.76 -6.21 5.76
N ASN A 106 -22.02 -6.24 6.19
CA ASN A 106 -23.13 -6.95 5.53
C ASN A 106 -23.64 -6.17 4.29
N SER A 107 -22.72 -5.60 3.50
CA SER A 107 -23.00 -4.79 2.31
C SER A 107 -21.81 -4.82 1.36
N LYS A 108 -22.02 -4.39 0.11
CA LYS A 108 -20.94 -4.27 -0.88
C LYS A 108 -20.09 -3.02 -0.57
N GLN A 109 -18.88 -3.23 -0.06
CA GLN A 109 -17.92 -2.14 0.20
C GLN A 109 -16.84 -2.09 -0.89
N THR A 110 -17.18 -1.53 -2.05
CA THR A 110 -16.25 -1.44 -3.20
C THR A 110 -14.96 -0.68 -2.85
N GLY A 111 -15.04 0.36 -2.02
CA GLY A 111 -13.89 1.13 -1.56
C GLY A 111 -12.97 0.40 -0.58
N ILE A 112 -13.31 -0.85 -0.20
CA ILE A 112 -12.46 -1.70 0.63
C ILE A 112 -11.80 -2.77 -0.24
N TYR A 113 -12.59 -3.63 -0.89
CA TYR A 113 -11.99 -4.76 -1.60
C TYR A 113 -11.34 -4.36 -2.94
N SER A 114 -11.81 -3.30 -3.59
CA SER A 114 -11.34 -2.93 -4.94
C SER A 114 -9.95 -2.32 -4.93
N PRO A 115 -9.61 -1.37 -4.02
CA PRO A 115 -8.24 -0.83 -3.94
C PRO A 115 -7.20 -1.94 -3.69
N PHE A 116 -7.43 -2.81 -2.70
CA PHE A 116 -6.52 -3.91 -2.41
C PHE A 116 -6.30 -4.80 -3.63
N ALA A 117 -7.38 -5.28 -4.23
CA ALA A 117 -7.29 -6.19 -5.35
C ALA A 117 -6.73 -5.53 -6.60
N SER A 118 -6.90 -4.21 -6.74
CA SER A 118 -6.27 -3.46 -7.83
C SER A 118 -4.76 -3.39 -7.62
N ALA A 119 -4.28 -3.18 -6.39
CA ALA A 119 -2.85 -3.15 -6.06
C ALA A 119 -2.20 -4.54 -6.12
N PHE A 120 -2.81 -5.53 -5.47
CA PHE A 120 -2.20 -6.82 -5.19
C PHE A 120 -2.70 -7.96 -6.10
N GLY A 121 -3.87 -7.81 -6.72
CA GLY A 121 -4.53 -8.87 -7.49
C GLY A 121 -5.39 -9.78 -6.62
N TRP A 122 -6.18 -10.67 -7.25
CA TRP A 122 -7.00 -11.66 -6.56
C TRP A 122 -6.26 -13.00 -6.46
N THR A 123 -6.10 -13.54 -5.25
CA THR A 123 -5.57 -14.89 -5.02
C THR A 123 -6.65 -15.96 -5.26
N TYR A 124 -7.93 -15.59 -5.13
CA TYR A 124 -9.03 -16.47 -5.46
C TYR A 124 -10.19 -15.72 -6.09
N THR A 125 -10.72 -16.30 -7.17
CA THR A 125 -11.95 -15.82 -7.81
C THR A 125 -12.90 -16.98 -8.09
N TYR A 126 -14.16 -16.81 -7.69
CA TYR A 126 -15.24 -17.72 -8.00
C TYR A 126 -16.41 -16.94 -8.58
N LYS A 127 -16.87 -17.36 -9.76
CA LYS A 127 -17.93 -16.71 -10.50
C LYS A 127 -18.91 -17.75 -11.08
N LYS A 128 -20.08 -17.86 -10.45
CA LYS A 128 -21.25 -18.54 -11.02
C LYS A 128 -22.26 -17.50 -11.48
N THR A 129 -22.48 -17.41 -12.78
CA THR A 129 -23.41 -16.46 -13.39
C THR A 129 -24.83 -17.00 -13.52
N SER A 130 -25.00 -18.34 -13.54
CA SER A 130 -26.31 -18.99 -13.61
C SER A 130 -27.09 -18.86 -12.31
N TYR A 131 -28.41 -18.75 -12.40
CA TYR A 131 -29.27 -18.59 -11.23
C TYR A 131 -29.25 -19.85 -10.32
N PRO A 132 -29.10 -19.70 -8.99
CA PRO A 132 -28.76 -18.46 -8.31
C PRO A 132 -27.26 -18.14 -8.46
N ALA A 133 -26.96 -16.92 -8.90
CA ALA A 133 -25.59 -16.48 -9.15
C ALA A 133 -24.79 -16.40 -7.84
N LYS A 134 -23.51 -16.74 -7.83
CA LYS A 134 -22.63 -16.60 -6.66
C LYS A 134 -21.29 -16.05 -7.10
N TYR A 135 -20.80 -15.08 -6.35
CA TYR A 135 -19.49 -14.48 -6.56
C TYR A 135 -18.73 -14.49 -5.24
N GLU A 136 -17.49 -14.94 -5.26
CA GLU A 136 -16.61 -14.90 -4.10
C GLU A 136 -15.20 -14.56 -4.58
N TYR A 137 -14.61 -13.55 -3.96
CA TYR A 137 -13.30 -13.04 -4.31
C TYR A 137 -12.48 -12.87 -3.03
N ARG A 138 -11.20 -13.26 -3.09
CA ARG A 138 -10.25 -13.11 -1.98
C ARG A 138 -8.92 -12.63 -2.52
N SER A 139 -8.30 -11.76 -1.75
CA SER A 139 -6.93 -11.31 -1.93
C SER A 139 -6.32 -11.32 -0.54
N TYR A 140 -5.71 -12.44 -0.19
CA TYR A 140 -5.16 -12.70 1.14
C TYR A 140 -3.67 -13.00 0.99
N ALA A 141 -2.87 -12.51 1.92
CA ALA A 141 -1.47 -12.86 1.96
C ALA A 141 -0.97 -13.07 3.38
N LEU A 142 -0.05 -14.02 3.47
CA LEU A 142 0.62 -14.42 4.70
C LEU A 142 1.93 -13.66 4.87
N TYR A 143 2.32 -13.44 6.12
CA TYR A 143 3.59 -12.88 6.55
C TYR A 143 3.87 -13.32 7.98
N THR A 144 5.12 -13.14 8.43
CA THR A 144 5.52 -13.38 9.81
C THR A 144 5.65 -12.04 10.53
N ASP A 145 5.05 -11.93 11.70
CA ASP A 145 5.17 -10.73 12.53
C ASP A 145 6.50 -10.71 13.32
N GLU A 146 6.71 -9.68 14.14
CA GLU A 146 7.91 -9.53 14.97
C GLU A 146 8.04 -10.61 16.05
N SER A 147 6.95 -11.29 16.41
CA SER A 147 6.91 -12.35 17.41
C SER A 147 7.22 -13.74 16.83
N GLY A 148 7.22 -13.86 15.50
CA GLY A 148 7.36 -15.12 14.77
C GLY A 148 6.02 -15.81 14.50
N GLU A 149 4.89 -15.18 14.81
CA GLU A 149 3.55 -15.67 14.49
C GLU A 149 3.23 -15.40 13.02
N ILE A 150 2.51 -16.33 12.39
CA ILE A 150 2.09 -16.17 10.99
C ILE A 150 0.72 -15.53 10.95
N MET A 151 0.68 -14.38 10.30
CA MET A 151 -0.48 -13.51 10.20
C MET A 151 -0.99 -13.45 8.78
N MET A 152 -2.24 -13.04 8.63
CA MET A 152 -2.87 -12.80 7.34
C MET A 152 -3.47 -11.40 7.28
N SER A 153 -3.19 -10.71 6.18
CA SER A 153 -3.84 -9.44 5.86
C SER A 153 -4.43 -9.51 4.45
N GLY A 154 -5.53 -8.76 4.23
CA GLY A 154 -6.17 -8.66 2.93
C GLY A 154 -7.69 -8.54 2.99
N VAL A 155 -8.35 -8.84 1.86
CA VAL A 155 -9.78 -8.56 1.66
C VAL A 155 -10.55 -9.74 1.10
N ARG A 156 -11.84 -9.80 1.44
CA ARG A 156 -12.80 -10.71 0.82
C ARG A 156 -14.10 -10.03 0.47
N TYR A 157 -14.65 -10.40 -0.68
CA TYR A 157 -16.00 -10.02 -1.09
C TYR A 157 -16.83 -11.25 -1.45
N LEU A 158 -18.01 -11.36 -0.86
CA LEU A 158 -19.00 -12.39 -1.15
C LEU A 158 -20.29 -11.73 -1.64
N ASN A 159 -20.86 -12.28 -2.70
CA ASN A 159 -22.21 -11.98 -3.15
C ASN A 159 -22.91 -13.30 -3.50
N ALA A 160 -23.77 -13.76 -2.61
CA ALA A 160 -24.40 -15.09 -2.69
C ALA A 160 -25.92 -15.01 -2.49
N PRO A 161 -26.70 -16.00 -2.96
CA PRO A 161 -28.10 -16.13 -2.55
C PRO A 161 -28.21 -16.39 -1.04
N LYS A 162 -29.28 -15.91 -0.39
CA LYS A 162 -29.60 -16.31 0.98
C LYS A 162 -29.92 -17.82 1.00
N PRO A 163 -29.40 -18.60 1.97
CA PRO A 163 -29.57 -20.05 2.01
C PRO A 163 -31.03 -20.52 1.94
N THR A 164 -31.94 -19.79 2.59
CA THR A 164 -33.36 -20.13 2.69
C THR A 164 -34.26 -19.35 1.73
N GLN A 165 -33.73 -18.36 1.01
CA GLN A 165 -34.50 -17.47 0.16
C GLN A 165 -33.64 -17.00 -1.02
N SER A 166 -33.46 -17.87 -2.02
CA SER A 166 -32.50 -17.69 -3.11
C SER A 166 -32.73 -16.45 -3.99
N GLN A 167 -33.94 -15.88 -3.93
CA GLN A 167 -34.30 -14.60 -4.55
C GLN A 167 -33.64 -13.39 -3.88
N TYR A 168 -33.21 -13.50 -2.62
CA TYR A 168 -32.50 -12.46 -1.90
C TYR A 168 -31.00 -12.71 -1.89
N ARG A 169 -30.24 -11.62 -1.82
CA ARG A 169 -28.77 -11.63 -1.83
C ARG A 169 -28.20 -11.36 -0.45
N VAL A 170 -27.06 -11.98 -0.17
CA VAL A 170 -26.14 -11.60 0.90
C VAL A 170 -24.93 -10.95 0.24
N TYR A 171 -24.53 -9.81 0.81
CA TYR A 171 -23.29 -9.14 0.46
C TYR A 171 -22.44 -9.09 1.71
N ASP A 172 -21.23 -9.64 1.65
CA ASP A 172 -20.26 -9.52 2.73
C ASP A 172 -18.98 -8.94 2.17
N THR A 173 -18.46 -7.91 2.82
CA THR A 173 -17.09 -7.45 2.62
C THR A 173 -16.33 -7.59 3.94
N TRP A 174 -15.15 -8.17 3.85
CA TRP A 174 -14.22 -8.32 4.96
C TRP A 174 -12.90 -7.64 4.61
N LEU A 175 -12.33 -6.98 5.60
CA LEU A 175 -10.97 -6.47 5.64
C LEU A 175 -10.29 -7.13 6.83
N TYR A 176 -9.13 -7.73 6.62
CA TYR A 176 -8.31 -8.39 7.64
C TYR A 176 -6.96 -7.66 7.73
N GLU A 177 -6.53 -7.41 8.95
CA GLU A 177 -5.21 -6.87 9.31
C GLU A 177 -4.73 -7.68 10.51
N ASP A 178 -3.52 -8.22 10.44
CA ASP A 178 -2.95 -9.01 11.54
C ASP A 178 -3.88 -10.16 11.99
N HIS A 179 -4.51 -10.85 11.03
CA HIS A 179 -5.39 -11.96 11.36
C HIS A 179 -4.59 -13.24 11.63
N ALA A 180 -4.56 -13.65 12.89
CA ALA A 180 -3.98 -14.93 13.32
C ALA A 180 -4.96 -16.11 13.18
N SER A 181 -4.41 -17.30 12.95
CA SER A 181 -5.15 -18.57 13.00
C SER A 181 -4.21 -19.72 13.34
N ASP A 182 -4.65 -20.65 14.19
CA ASP A 182 -3.90 -21.90 14.50
C ASP A 182 -3.59 -22.75 13.26
N SER A 183 -4.27 -22.51 12.14
CA SER A 183 -4.03 -23.22 10.88
C SER A 183 -2.88 -22.63 10.07
N TYR A 184 -2.43 -21.42 10.39
CA TYR A 184 -1.34 -20.76 9.68
C TYR A 184 -0.01 -21.28 10.23
N THR A 185 0.72 -21.98 9.37
CA THR A 185 2.06 -22.52 9.62
C THR A 185 2.97 -22.15 8.44
N GLU A 186 4.29 -22.27 8.57
CA GLU A 186 5.20 -21.91 7.48
C GLU A 186 4.94 -22.74 6.21
N ASP A 187 4.52 -23.99 6.39
CA ASP A 187 4.14 -24.93 5.33
C ASP A 187 2.68 -24.77 4.84
N PHE A 188 1.90 -23.86 5.42
CA PHE A 188 0.50 -23.65 5.01
C PHE A 188 0.46 -22.98 3.63
N GLY A 189 0.12 -23.77 2.60
CA GLY A 189 -0.17 -23.30 1.25
C GLY A 189 -1.63 -23.56 0.88
N SER A 190 -2.30 -22.58 0.27
CA SER A 190 -3.68 -22.73 -0.18
C SER A 190 -4.00 -21.75 -1.30
N GLY A 191 -4.74 -22.19 -2.32
CA GLY A 191 -5.16 -21.34 -3.45
C GLY A 191 -6.14 -20.21 -3.08
N TYR A 192 -6.32 -19.91 -1.79
CA TYR A 192 -6.98 -18.69 -1.31
C TYR A 192 -5.98 -17.61 -0.88
N TYR A 193 -4.71 -17.94 -0.71
CA TYR A 193 -3.68 -17.11 -0.10
C TYR A 193 -2.48 -17.01 -1.03
N GLY A 194 -1.77 -15.89 -0.94
CA GLY A 194 -0.38 -15.78 -1.36
C GLY A 194 0.50 -15.49 -0.14
N VAL A 195 1.72 -15.03 -0.41
CA VAL A 195 2.68 -14.58 0.60
C VAL A 195 3.13 -13.19 0.20
N PHE A 196 3.16 -12.26 1.16
CA PHE A 196 3.67 -10.93 0.83
C PHE A 196 5.17 -10.98 0.53
N LEU A 197 5.56 -10.26 -0.52
CA LEU A 197 6.94 -9.99 -0.84
C LEU A 197 7.10 -8.50 -1.07
N VAL A 198 8.16 -7.95 -0.53
CA VAL A 198 8.52 -6.55 -0.63
C VAL A 198 9.92 -6.42 -1.21
N SER A 199 10.16 -5.36 -1.94
CA SER A 199 11.49 -4.92 -2.33
C SER A 199 11.70 -3.52 -1.80
N ASP A 200 12.91 -3.23 -1.34
CA ASP A 200 13.24 -1.87 -0.95
C ASP A 200 13.26 -0.95 -2.19
N GLY A 201 13.31 -1.48 -3.42
CA GLY A 201 13.29 -0.73 -4.69
C GLY A 201 14.55 -0.94 -5.54
N GLY A 202 14.42 -0.71 -6.85
CA GLY A 202 15.47 -0.90 -7.86
C GLY A 202 15.38 -2.20 -8.66
N PHE A 203 14.29 -2.96 -8.50
CA PHE A 203 14.07 -4.25 -9.14
C PHE A 203 12.85 -4.28 -10.08
N THR A 204 12.04 -3.24 -10.10
CA THR A 204 10.98 -3.04 -11.09
C THR A 204 11.46 -2.10 -12.19
N ILE A 205 10.86 -2.19 -13.37
CA ILE A 205 11.29 -1.43 -14.56
C ILE A 205 11.17 0.07 -14.30
N ASP A 206 10.12 0.46 -13.58
CA ASP A 206 9.80 1.85 -13.25
C ASP A 206 10.22 2.23 -11.82
N SER A 207 11.08 1.44 -11.17
CA SER A 207 11.59 1.73 -9.84
C SER A 207 12.11 3.18 -9.77
N PRO A 208 11.63 4.02 -8.85
CA PRO A 208 12.26 5.31 -8.63
C PRO A 208 13.69 5.12 -8.16
N ASP A 209 14.64 5.77 -8.84
CA ASP A 209 16.04 5.77 -8.44
C ASP A 209 16.18 6.27 -6.99
N LYS A 210 16.55 5.38 -6.06
CA LYS A 210 16.82 5.74 -4.65
C LYS A 210 17.87 6.83 -4.47
N ASN A 211 18.67 7.10 -5.51
CA ASN A 211 19.73 8.09 -5.53
C ASN A 211 19.45 9.27 -6.48
N SER A 212 18.22 9.42 -6.99
CA SER A 212 17.80 10.67 -7.59
C SER A 212 17.62 11.71 -6.50
N THR A 213 18.73 12.37 -6.13
CA THR A 213 18.66 13.69 -5.53
C THR A 213 17.71 14.51 -6.39
N SER A 214 16.61 14.95 -5.82
CA SER A 214 15.70 15.87 -6.49
C SER A 214 16.49 17.09 -6.93
N ASP A 215 16.90 17.12 -8.20
CA ASP A 215 17.24 18.36 -8.89
C ASP A 215 15.92 19.11 -9.10
N VAL A 216 15.35 19.58 -7.99
CA VAL A 216 14.37 20.66 -8.02
C VAL A 216 15.12 21.84 -8.64
N PRO A 217 14.61 22.45 -9.73
CA PRO A 217 15.24 23.63 -10.28
C PRO A 217 15.32 24.70 -9.19
N VAL A 218 16.52 24.93 -8.68
CA VAL A 218 16.76 26.08 -7.80
C VAL A 218 16.39 27.30 -8.64
N PRO A 219 15.39 28.12 -8.23
CA PRO A 219 15.08 29.32 -8.98
C PRO A 219 16.34 30.17 -9.01
N LEU A 220 16.76 30.51 -10.22
CA LEU A 220 17.93 31.32 -10.51
C LEU A 220 17.72 32.70 -9.86
N ILE A 221 18.11 32.86 -8.59
CA ILE A 221 18.17 34.16 -7.95
C ILE A 221 19.34 34.86 -8.62
N ALA A 222 19.01 35.73 -9.57
CA ALA A 222 19.93 36.68 -10.17
C ALA A 222 20.64 37.44 -9.05
N ALA A 223 21.90 37.10 -8.80
CA ALA A 223 22.77 37.84 -7.93
C ALA A 223 23.07 39.21 -8.56
N PHE A 224 22.38 40.25 -8.11
CA PHE A 224 22.82 41.62 -8.36
C PHE A 224 24.11 41.87 -7.55
N PRO A 225 25.21 42.35 -8.16
CA PRO A 225 26.41 42.67 -7.41
C PRO A 225 26.16 43.96 -6.64
N LEU A 226 26.19 43.89 -5.30
CA LEU A 226 26.21 45.08 -4.47
C LEU A 226 27.59 45.74 -4.62
N LEU A 227 27.69 46.70 -5.53
CA LEU A 227 28.83 47.61 -5.63
C LEU A 227 29.01 48.33 -4.30
N GLY A 228 30.23 48.30 -3.79
CA GLY A 228 30.60 48.94 -2.54
C GLY A 228 30.53 50.45 -2.58
N LEU A 229 30.32 51.05 -1.40
CA LEU A 229 30.74 52.41 -1.09
C LEU A 229 31.02 52.51 0.41
N MET A 230 32.22 52.08 0.79
CA MET A 230 32.95 52.68 1.91
C MET A 230 33.40 54.07 1.46
N ALA A 231 32.88 55.13 2.06
CA ALA A 231 33.54 56.42 2.05
C ALA A 231 33.24 57.25 3.31
N LEU A 232 34.26 57.31 4.16
CA LEU A 232 34.75 58.50 4.87
C LEU A 232 33.81 59.29 5.81
N ARG A 233 34.00 58.98 7.09
CA ARG A 233 34.33 59.93 8.18
C ARG A 233 34.79 61.32 7.70
N ARG A 234 34.14 62.38 8.19
CA ARG A 234 34.81 63.67 8.48
C ARG A 234 34.22 64.37 9.70
N ARG A 235 35.14 64.79 10.58
CA ARG A 235 34.96 65.62 11.79
C ARG A 235 34.53 67.05 11.41
N LYS A 236 33.59 67.65 12.13
CA LYS A 236 33.82 68.60 13.24
C LYS A 236 32.51 68.80 13.98
#